data_AF-A0A327JK83-F1
#
_entry.id   AF-A0A327JK83-F1
#
_cell.length_a   1.000
_cell.length_b   1.000
_cell.length_c   1.000
_cell.angle_alpha   90.00
_cell.angle_beta   90.00
_cell.angle_gamma   90.00
#
_symmetry.space_group_name_H-M   'P 1'
#
loop_
_entity.id
_entity.type
_entity.pdbx_description
1 polymer ?
#
loop_
_entity_poly.entity_id
_entity_poly.type
_entity_poly.pdbx_seq_one_letter_code
_entity_poly.pdbx_strand_id
1 'polypeptide(L)'
;MNRRNFIKSILATMLFIPFAGKVLASNKVDCSFCNHCLRCPLGINIPRIFSMYNDYIKTGNKKMFKADYERLEKGHRAENCIKCSYCNQLCKRKINIPAQLAKISQVYHQLG
;
A
#
# COMPACT_ATOMS: atom_id res chain seq x y z
N MET A 1 -45.84 -31.69 31.87
CA MET A 1 -44.52 -31.56 31.21
C MET A 1 -44.74 -31.42 29.70
N ASN A 2 -44.48 -30.26 29.11
CA ASN A 2 -44.90 -29.94 27.72
C ASN A 2 -43.70 -29.95 26.74
N ARG A 3 -43.92 -30.50 25.54
CA ARG A 3 -42.95 -30.84 24.47
C ARG A 3 -42.18 -29.65 23.86
N ARG A 4 -42.31 -28.43 24.39
CA ARG A 4 -41.54 -27.25 23.95
C ARG A 4 -40.12 -27.17 24.50
N ASN A 5 -39.79 -27.98 25.51
CA ASN A 5 -38.51 -27.90 26.19
C ASN A 5 -37.41 -28.79 25.57
N PHE A 6 -37.72 -29.64 24.60
CA PHE A 6 -36.72 -30.55 24.01
C PHE A 6 -35.98 -29.96 22.80
N ILE A 7 -36.59 -29.02 22.06
CA ILE A 7 -35.98 -28.41 20.86
C ILE A 7 -34.99 -27.29 21.22
N LYS A 8 -35.02 -26.78 22.46
CA LYS A 8 -34.07 -25.74 22.93
C LYS A 8 -32.65 -26.27 23.21
N SER A 9 -32.36 -27.55 22.97
CA SER A 9 -31.12 -28.20 23.40
C SER A 9 -30.06 -28.46 22.31
N ILE A 10 -30.31 -28.17 21.02
CA ILE A 10 -29.40 -28.65 19.94
C ILE A 10 -28.84 -27.53 19.03
N LEU A 11 -29.29 -26.27 19.11
CA LEU A 11 -28.87 -25.22 18.16
C LEU A 11 -28.09 -24.04 18.75
N ALA A 12 -27.59 -24.15 19.98
CA ALA A 12 -26.89 -23.04 20.66
C ALA A 12 -25.36 -23.22 20.81
N THR A 13 -24.76 -24.16 20.07
CA THR A 13 -23.30 -24.41 20.08
C THR A 13 -22.67 -24.35 18.69
N MET A 14 -23.23 -23.55 17.78
CA MET A 14 -22.37 -22.94 16.75
C MET A 14 -21.63 -21.79 17.42
N LEU A 15 -20.42 -22.09 17.88
CA LEU A 15 -19.45 -21.12 18.37
C LEU A 15 -19.28 -20.02 17.31
N PHE A 16 -19.99 -18.91 17.50
CA PHE A 16 -19.63 -17.61 16.95
C PHE A 16 -18.26 -17.26 17.53
N ILE A 17 -17.19 -17.65 16.84
CA ILE A 17 -15.85 -17.13 17.11
C ILE A 17 -15.81 -15.74 16.47
N PRO A 18 -15.84 -14.63 17.22
CA PRO A 18 -15.59 -13.34 16.61
C PRO A 18 -14.11 -13.33 16.23
N PHE A 19 -13.80 -13.46 14.94
CA PHE A 19 -12.46 -13.24 14.43
C PHE A 19 -12.17 -11.74 14.46
N ALA A 20 -12.02 -11.18 15.66
CA ALA A 20 -11.59 -9.80 15.88
C ALA A 20 -10.07 -9.72 15.65
N GLY A 21 -9.63 -10.02 14.43
CA GLY A 21 -8.26 -9.76 14.01
C GLY A 21 -8.05 -8.25 13.94
N LYS A 22 -7.28 -7.68 14.88
CA LYS A 22 -6.74 -6.33 14.74
C LYS A 22 -5.89 -6.28 13.46
N VAL A 23 -6.40 -5.67 12.41
CA VAL A 23 -5.60 -5.30 11.23
C VAL A 23 -4.61 -4.25 11.69
N LEU A 24 -3.35 -4.63 11.93
CA LEU A 24 -2.27 -3.68 12.17
C LEU A 24 -2.15 -2.81 10.91
N ALA A 25 -2.44 -1.52 11.02
CA ALA A 25 -2.33 -0.59 9.90
C ALA A 25 -0.91 -0.61 9.35
N SER A 26 -0.73 -1.11 8.13
CA SER A 26 0.57 -1.19 7.47
C SER A 26 0.92 0.15 6.84
N ASN A 27 2.15 0.65 7.06
CA ASN A 27 2.67 1.86 6.42
C ASN A 27 3.00 1.69 4.92
N LYS A 28 2.75 0.49 4.37
CA LYS A 28 2.93 0.15 2.96
C LYS A 28 1.89 0.87 2.10
N VAL A 29 2.27 1.13 0.87
CA VAL A 29 1.35 1.55 -0.18
C VAL A 29 0.59 0.32 -0.67
N ASP A 30 -0.73 0.39 -0.69
CA ASP A 30 -1.62 -0.67 -1.20
C ASP A 30 -1.65 -0.72 -2.75
N CYS A 31 -0.47 -0.93 -3.33
CA CYS A 31 -0.25 -1.07 -4.76
C CYS A 31 -0.23 -2.54 -5.18
N SER A 32 -1.00 -2.89 -6.21
CA SER A 32 -0.96 -4.22 -6.83
C SER A 32 0.05 -4.35 -7.98
N PHE A 33 0.88 -3.34 -8.20
CA PHE A 33 1.89 -3.31 -9.28
C PHE A 33 1.35 -3.57 -10.70
N CYS A 34 0.09 -3.20 -10.94
CA CYS A 34 -0.62 -3.47 -12.19
C CYS A 34 -0.22 -2.59 -13.40
N ASN A 35 0.75 -1.68 -13.25
CA ASN A 35 1.33 -0.87 -14.32
C ASN A 35 0.41 0.09 -15.11
N HIS A 36 -0.88 0.22 -14.78
CA HIS A 36 -1.77 1.17 -15.47
C HIS A 36 -1.31 2.63 -15.38
N CYS A 37 -0.56 3.01 -14.34
CA CYS A 37 -0.06 4.37 -14.12
C CYS A 37 1.32 4.66 -14.76
N LEU A 38 1.85 3.80 -15.64
CA LEU A 38 3.16 4.03 -16.27
C LEU A 38 3.22 5.21 -17.24
N ARG A 39 2.08 5.74 -17.68
CA ARG A 39 1.99 6.88 -18.61
C ARG A 39 2.14 8.24 -17.90
N CYS A 40 3.06 8.34 -16.94
CA CYS A 40 3.36 9.62 -16.30
C CYS A 40 4.02 10.56 -17.34
N PRO A 41 3.55 11.80 -17.52
CA PRO A 41 4.15 12.72 -18.49
C PRO A 41 5.61 13.08 -18.16
N LEU A 42 6.05 12.85 -16.92
CA LEU A 42 7.42 13.04 -16.46
C LEU A 42 8.23 11.74 -16.42
N GLY A 43 7.77 10.64 -17.02
CA GLY A 43 8.51 9.38 -17.04
C GLY A 43 8.66 8.67 -15.69
N ILE A 44 8.00 9.14 -14.62
CA ILE A 44 8.08 8.54 -13.29
C ILE A 44 7.49 7.13 -13.29
N ASN A 45 8.34 6.12 -13.04
CA ASN A 45 7.90 4.74 -12.88
C ASN A 45 7.29 4.51 -11.48
N ILE A 46 6.02 4.88 -11.33
CA ILE A 46 5.27 4.82 -10.08
C ILE A 46 5.26 3.40 -9.45
N PRO A 47 4.96 2.31 -10.19
CA PRO A 47 4.98 0.96 -9.62
C PRO A 47 6.34 0.58 -9.03
N ARG A 48 7.44 0.92 -9.72
CA ARG A 48 8.80 0.64 -9.25
C ARG A 48 9.12 1.37 -7.95
N ILE A 49 8.83 2.68 -7.88
CA ILE A 49 9.04 3.48 -6.66
C ILE A 49 8.22 2.93 -5.49
N PHE A 50 6.97 2.55 -5.73
CA PHE A 50 6.12 1.95 -4.69
C PHE A 50 6.64 0.59 -4.23
N SER A 51 7.22 -0.22 -5.13
CA SER A 51 7.83 -1.51 -4.77
C SER A 51 9.01 -1.29 -3.83
N MET A 52 9.94 -0.43 -4.22
CA MET A 52 11.13 -0.11 -3.43
C MET A 52 10.77 0.40 -2.03
N TYR A 53 9.78 1.29 -1.93
CA TYR A 53 9.30 1.78 -0.64
C TYR A 53 8.59 0.68 0.18
N ASN A 54 7.77 -0.17 -0.45
CA ASN A 54 7.10 -1.25 0.26
C ASN A 54 8.08 -2.32 0.78
N ASP A 55 9.13 -2.60 0.01
CA ASP A 55 10.23 -3.47 0.42
C ASP A 55 11.02 -2.86 1.58
N TYR A 56 11.26 -1.55 1.53
CA TYR A 56 11.82 -0.81 2.66
C TYR A 56 10.95 -0.92 3.93
N ILE A 57 9.64 -0.69 3.84
CA ILE A 57 8.73 -0.82 5.00
C ILE A 57 8.67 -2.26 5.52
N LYS A 58 8.82 -3.26 4.64
CA LYS A 58 8.84 -4.67 5.05
C LYS A 58 10.14 -5.05 5.76
N THR A 59 11.28 -4.56 5.29
CA THR A 59 12.61 -5.04 5.71
C THR A 59 13.32 -4.12 6.68
N GLY A 60 12.96 -2.84 6.73
CA GLY A 60 13.70 -1.80 7.43
C GLY A 60 15.06 -1.47 6.81
N ASN A 61 15.41 -2.04 5.65
CA ASN A 61 16.74 -1.90 5.06
C ASN A 61 16.91 -0.56 4.34
N LYS A 62 17.29 0.47 5.11
CA LYS A 62 17.53 1.84 4.63
C LYS A 62 18.59 1.90 3.53
N LYS A 63 19.69 1.15 3.68
CA LYS A 63 20.82 1.16 2.73
C LYS A 63 20.39 0.65 1.35
N MET A 64 19.64 -0.46 1.32
CA MET A 64 19.11 -1.01 0.07
C MET A 64 18.16 -0.01 -0.61
N PHE A 65 17.21 0.55 0.16
CA PHE A 65 16.26 1.51 -0.38
C PHE A 65 16.94 2.72 -1.02
N LYS A 66 17.91 3.34 -0.33
CA LYS A 66 18.67 4.47 -0.89
C LYS A 66 19.42 4.09 -2.16
N ALA A 67 20.15 2.96 -2.14
CA ALA A 67 20.92 2.52 -3.30
C ALA A 67 20.02 2.24 -4.51
N ASP A 68 18.86 1.61 -4.31
CA ASP A 68 17.89 1.38 -5.39
C ASP A 68 17.29 2.70 -5.89
N TYR A 69 17.00 3.65 -5.00
CA TYR A 69 16.47 4.97 -5.32
C TYR A 69 17.46 5.81 -6.12
N GLU A 70 18.75 5.74 -5.77
CA GLU A 70 19.80 6.48 -6.44
C GLU A 70 20.07 5.98 -7.87
N ARG A 71 19.77 4.70 -8.15
CA ARG A 71 19.80 4.13 -9.51
C ARG A 71 18.66 4.61 -10.41
N LEU A 72 17.65 5.30 -9.87
CA LEU A 72 16.65 5.96 -10.70
C LEU A 72 17.26 7.20 -11.35
N GLU A 73 16.94 7.40 -12.63
CA GLU A 73 17.25 8.63 -13.35
C GLU A 73 16.72 9.84 -12.57
N LYS A 74 17.57 10.87 -12.37
CA LYS A 74 17.27 11.99 -11.47
C LYS A 74 15.95 12.68 -11.78
N GLY A 75 15.59 12.85 -13.06
CA GLY A 75 14.32 13.47 -13.49
C GLY A 75 13.07 12.59 -13.31
N HIS A 76 13.25 11.29 -13.08
CA HIS A 76 12.17 10.30 -12.95
C HIS A 76 11.90 9.87 -11.50
N ARG A 77 12.56 10.50 -10.53
CA ARG A 77 12.37 10.24 -9.09
C ARG A 77 11.11 10.89 -8.55
N ALA A 78 10.69 10.47 -7.34
CA ALA A 78 9.40 10.88 -6.77
C ALA A 78 9.33 12.38 -6.46
N GLU A 79 10.45 13.01 -6.13
CA GLU A 79 10.58 14.45 -5.88
C GLU A 79 10.17 15.30 -7.09
N ASN A 80 10.27 14.77 -8.32
CA ASN A 80 9.90 15.48 -9.53
C ASN A 80 8.39 15.45 -9.81
N CYS A 81 7.59 14.78 -8.98
CA CYS A 81 6.14 14.72 -9.19
C CYS A 81 5.51 16.12 -9.09
N ILE A 82 5.02 16.63 -10.22
CA ILE A 82 4.30 17.92 -10.30
C ILE A 82 2.82 17.84 -9.86
N LYS A 83 2.40 16.72 -9.28
CA LYS A 83 1.02 16.50 -8.79
C LYS A 83 -0.09 16.69 -9.84
N CYS A 84 0.20 16.44 -11.12
CA CYS A 84 -0.78 16.54 -12.22
C CYS A 84 -1.96 15.54 -12.09
N SER A 85 -1.84 14.53 -11.23
CA SER A 85 -2.90 13.57 -10.89
C SER A 85 -3.43 12.71 -12.04
N TYR A 86 -2.81 12.74 -13.24
CA TYR A 86 -3.16 11.87 -14.36
C TYR A 86 -3.14 10.37 -13.99
N CYS A 87 -2.15 9.95 -13.21
CA CYS A 87 -2.02 8.58 -12.73
C CYS A 87 -3.18 8.13 -11.81
N ASN A 88 -3.85 9.04 -11.10
CA ASN A 88 -4.98 8.70 -10.23
C ASN A 88 -6.17 8.20 -11.06
N GLN A 89 -6.39 8.77 -12.25
CA GLN A 89 -7.46 8.37 -13.16
C GLN A 89 -7.26 6.93 -13.68
N LEU A 90 -6.01 6.48 -13.77
CA LEU A 90 -5.63 5.15 -14.25
C LEU A 90 -5.56 4.11 -13.11
N CYS A 91 -5.48 4.54 -11.86
CA CYS A 91 -5.27 3.67 -10.72
C CYS A 91 -6.56 2.97 -10.27
N LYS A 92 -6.74 1.69 -10.64
CA LYS A 92 -7.89 0.87 -10.22
C LYS A 92 -7.99 0.69 -8.70
N ARG A 93 -6.87 0.79 -7.96
CA ARG A 93 -6.82 0.73 -6.48
C ARG A 93 -7.22 2.05 -5.82
N LYS A 94 -7.48 3.11 -6.60
CA LYS A 94 -7.85 4.45 -6.10
C LYS A 94 -6.85 5.02 -5.10
N ILE A 95 -5.56 4.72 -5.28
CA ILE A 95 -4.48 5.27 -4.48
C ILE A 95 -4.32 6.75 -4.84
N ASN A 96 -4.16 7.63 -3.85
CA ASN A 96 -3.68 8.98 -4.09
C ASN A 96 -2.18 8.95 -4.38
N ILE A 97 -1.81 8.70 -5.64
CA ILE A 97 -0.42 8.48 -6.06
C ILE A 97 0.47 9.70 -5.78
N PRO A 98 0.07 10.95 -6.11
CA PRO A 98 0.88 12.13 -5.80
C PRO A 98 1.21 12.27 -4.31
N ALA A 99 0.24 11.99 -3.43
CA ALA A 99 0.48 12.04 -1.99
C ALA A 99 1.47 10.96 -1.55
N GLN A 100 1.37 9.74 -2.08
CA GLN A 100 2.33 8.67 -1.79
C GLN A 100 3.73 8.98 -2.33
N LEU A 101 3.86 9.54 -3.53
CA LEU A 101 5.15 9.97 -4.08
C LEU A 101 5.79 11.06 -3.21
N ALA A 102 5.03 12.05 -2.75
CA ALA A 102 5.52 13.08 -1.85
C ALA A 102 6.01 12.50 -0.51
N LYS A 103 5.24 11.57 0.08
CA LYS A 103 5.65 10.83 1.28
C LYS A 103 6.96 10.08 1.06
N ILE A 104 7.09 9.37 -0.06
CA ILE A 104 8.29 8.57 -0.36
C ILE A 104 9.51 9.47 -0.59
N SER A 105 9.35 10.59 -1.30
CA SER A 105 10.40 11.60 -1.46
C SER A 105 10.86 12.13 -0.09
N GLN A 106 9.93 12.50 0.79
CA GLN A 106 10.26 12.93 2.15
C GLN A 106 11.04 11.86 2.92
N VAL A 107 10.59 10.60 2.86
CA VAL A 107 11.29 9.48 3.51
C VAL A 107 12.70 9.33 2.95
N TYR A 108 12.89 9.39 1.63
CA TYR A 108 14.22 9.32 1.02
C TYR A 108 15.15 10.43 1.54
N HIS A 109 14.69 11.69 1.55
CA HIS A 109 15.48 12.82 2.03
C HIS A 109 15.80 12.76 3.53
N GLN A 110 14.96 12.09 4.34
CA GLN A 110 15.22 11.86 5.77
C GLN A 110 16.28 10.78 6.02
N LEU A 111 16.65 9.99 5.01
CA LEU A 111 17.69 8.96 5.13
C LEU A 111 19.10 9.49 4.80
N GLY A 112 19.23 10.79 4.52
CA GLY A 112 20.49 11.54 4.36
C GLY A 112 21.27 11.13 3.13
#